data_AF-A0A1B5KRY5-F1
#
_entry.id   AF-A0A1B5KRY5-F1
#
_cell.length_a   1.000
_cell.length_b   1.000
_cell.length_c   1.000
_cell.angle_alpha   90.00
_cell.angle_beta   90.00
_cell.angle_gamma   90.00
#
_symmetry.space_group_name_H-M   'P 1'
#
loop_
_entity.id
_entity.type
_entity.pdbx_description
1 polymer ?
#
loop_
_entity_poly.entity_id
_entity_poly.type
_entity_poly.pdbx_seq_one_letter_code
_entity_poly.pdbx_strand_id
1 'polypeptide(L)'
;MAETATKQTGPTYVGTSKVVKTDYPLIDNDPDSHFKRVVRYARPSDYLAGGLAAAFAPTALYTLEKFAPSRVGKGGLAKAMRLAGFVGLAGGFLYFYQRSCLRFYGATENRREVDMDMREMVAKVKAGEPLYGESKLSPYLQGVAARQSRYSALFFSAVPWFNFVNHGQHGVDTAKYYQQAERELEAERTGKSL
;
A
#
# COMPACT_ATOMS: atom_id res chain seq x y z
N MET A 1 -3.50 -25.53 -39.72
CA MET A 1 -4.00 -26.14 -38.46
C MET A 1 -2.79 -26.23 -37.52
N ALA A 2 -2.40 -25.23 -36.73
CA ALA A 2 -3.19 -24.46 -35.79
C ALA A 2 -2.73 -22.99 -35.72
N GLU A 3 -3.60 -22.09 -36.15
CA GLU A 3 -3.70 -20.76 -35.54
C GLU A 3 -4.31 -20.95 -34.16
N THR A 4 -3.59 -20.62 -33.08
CA THR A 4 -4.07 -20.10 -31.78
C THR A 4 -3.00 -20.31 -30.70
N ALA A 5 -1.97 -19.47 -30.73
CA ALA A 5 -1.17 -19.19 -29.54
C ALA A 5 -1.11 -17.67 -29.40
N THR A 6 -2.26 -17.13 -28.98
CA THR A 6 -2.42 -15.93 -28.15
C THR A 6 -1.32 -14.86 -28.34
N LYS A 7 -1.41 -14.12 -29.44
CA LYS A 7 -0.95 -12.73 -29.46
C LYS A 7 -1.64 -12.03 -28.29
N GLN A 8 -0.91 -11.77 -27.20
CA GLN A 8 -1.41 -10.86 -26.16
C GLN A 8 -1.71 -9.53 -26.82
N THR A 9 -3.00 -9.21 -26.87
CA THR A 9 -3.55 -8.00 -27.45
C THR A 9 -3.20 -6.81 -26.57
N GLY A 10 -2.16 -6.09 -26.99
CA GLY A 10 -1.95 -4.69 -26.69
C GLY A 10 -1.10 -4.41 -25.45
N PRO A 11 -0.16 -3.44 -25.52
CA PRO A 11 0.44 -2.90 -24.33
C PRO A 11 -0.66 -2.15 -23.58
N THR A 12 -1.03 -2.59 -22.37
CA THR A 12 -1.67 -1.68 -21.39
C THR A 12 -0.63 -0.74 -20.80
N TYR A 13 0.20 -0.13 -21.65
CA TYR A 13 0.92 1.08 -21.33
C TYR A 13 -0.02 2.25 -21.62
N VAL A 14 -0.83 2.62 -20.62
CA VAL A 14 -1.64 3.83 -20.70
C VAL A 14 -1.02 4.90 -19.83
N GLY A 15 -0.11 5.64 -20.45
CA GLY A 15 0.46 6.87 -19.94
C GLY A 15 1.85 6.67 -19.34
N THR A 16 2.73 7.60 -19.68
CA THR A 16 3.96 7.94 -18.96
C THR A 16 3.65 8.07 -17.47
N SER A 17 3.63 6.95 -16.77
CA SER A 17 3.73 6.94 -15.34
C SER A 17 5.10 7.57 -15.09
N LYS A 18 5.13 8.84 -14.65
CA LYS A 18 6.39 9.43 -14.20
C LYS A 18 6.87 8.52 -13.08
N VAL A 19 7.86 7.68 -13.40
CA VAL A 19 8.53 6.84 -12.44
C VAL A 19 9.27 7.84 -11.58
N VAL A 20 8.80 8.02 -10.36
CA VAL A 20 9.46 8.92 -9.42
C VAL A 20 10.81 8.28 -9.17
N LYS A 21 11.89 8.99 -9.52
CA LYS A 21 13.24 8.53 -9.22
C LYS A 21 13.44 8.70 -7.73
N THR A 22 13.44 7.58 -7.02
CA THR A 22 13.72 7.50 -5.60
C THR A 22 15.02 6.74 -5.37
N ASP A 23 15.62 6.92 -4.20
CA ASP A 23 16.87 6.22 -3.84
C ASP A 23 16.68 4.71 -3.67
N TYR A 24 15.45 4.28 -3.40
CA TYR A 24 15.06 2.87 -3.26
C TYR A 24 14.15 2.41 -4.40
N PRO A 25 14.16 1.10 -4.76
CA PRO A 25 13.36 0.58 -5.86
C PRO A 25 11.86 0.71 -5.60
N LEU A 26 11.09 1.03 -6.64
CA LEU A 26 9.64 1.06 -6.60
C LEU A 26 9.08 -0.37 -6.56
N ILE A 27 8.21 -0.65 -5.58
CA ILE A 27 7.45 -1.91 -5.50
C ILE A 27 6.07 -1.73 -6.14
N ASP A 28 5.38 -0.65 -5.78
CA ASP A 28 4.02 -0.37 -6.22
C ASP A 28 3.76 1.14 -6.11
N ASN A 29 3.19 1.76 -7.15
CA ASN A 29 2.82 3.18 -7.15
C ASN A 29 1.37 3.45 -6.69
N ASP A 30 0.59 2.39 -6.47
CA ASP A 30 -0.75 2.42 -5.89
C ASP A 30 -0.97 1.19 -4.98
N PRO A 31 -0.17 1.05 -3.90
CA PRO A 31 -0.33 -0.03 -2.94
C PRO A 31 -1.67 0.07 -2.21
N ASP A 32 -2.31 1.25 -2.27
CA ASP A 32 -3.59 1.54 -1.62
C ASP A 32 -4.69 0.60 -2.14
N SER A 33 -4.61 0.23 -3.43
CA SER A 33 -5.46 -0.78 -4.11
C SER A 33 -5.51 -2.13 -3.39
N HIS A 34 -4.44 -2.44 -2.66
CA HIS A 34 -4.28 -3.64 -1.88
C HIS A 34 -4.09 -3.30 -0.41
N PHE A 35 -5.13 -2.73 0.21
CA PHE A 35 -5.18 -2.45 1.65
C PHE A 35 -4.56 -3.55 2.53
N LYS A 36 -4.88 -4.83 2.23
CA LYS A 36 -4.35 -6.00 2.94
C LYS A 36 -2.83 -6.11 2.83
N ARG A 37 -2.23 -5.77 1.68
CA ARG A 37 -0.78 -5.77 1.47
C ARG A 37 -0.12 -4.67 2.28
N VAL A 38 -0.67 -3.46 2.29
CA VAL A 38 -0.13 -2.33 3.08
C VAL A 38 -0.06 -2.66 4.56
N VAL A 39 -1.12 -3.27 5.11
CA VAL A 39 -1.18 -3.68 6.52
C VAL A 39 -0.23 -4.86 6.79
N ARG A 40 -0.17 -5.86 5.90
CA ARG A 40 0.70 -7.04 6.07
C ARG A 40 2.19 -6.70 5.98
N TYR A 41 2.56 -5.72 5.17
CA TYR A 41 3.95 -5.28 4.97
C TYR A 41 4.36 -4.23 6.00
N ALA A 42 3.43 -3.77 6.85
CA ALA A 42 3.76 -2.83 7.90
C ALA A 42 4.73 -3.44 8.92
N ARG A 43 5.73 -2.65 9.31
CA ARG A 43 6.72 -3.04 10.32
C ARG A 43 6.15 -2.74 11.72
N PRO A 44 6.65 -3.42 12.77
CA PRO A 44 6.31 -3.08 14.15
C PRO A 44 6.52 -1.59 14.48
N SER A 45 7.52 -0.96 13.87
CA SER A 45 7.79 0.47 14.01
C SER A 45 6.64 1.36 13.54
N ASP A 46 5.85 0.93 12.55
CA ASP A 46 4.74 1.74 12.05
C ASP A 46 3.54 1.64 12.98
N TYR A 47 3.30 0.47 13.57
CA TYR A 47 2.28 0.33 14.61
C TYR A 47 2.62 1.17 15.83
N LEU A 48 3.90 1.20 16.22
CA LEU A 48 4.37 2.10 17.29
C LEU A 48 4.16 3.56 16.90
N ALA A 49 4.55 3.96 15.70
CA ALA A 49 4.39 5.33 15.21
C ALA A 49 2.91 5.76 15.12
N GLY A 50 2.04 4.88 14.61
CA GLY A 50 0.60 5.11 14.57
C GLY A 50 -0.03 5.16 15.96
N GLY A 51 0.41 4.31 16.88
CA GLY A 51 -0.03 4.33 18.28
C GLY A 51 0.36 5.62 19.01
N LEU A 52 1.60 6.09 18.82
CA LEU A 52 2.07 7.36 19.36
C LEU A 52 1.29 8.54 18.76
N ALA A 53 1.07 8.54 17.45
CA ALA A 53 0.26 9.55 16.78
C ALA A 53 -1.21 9.51 17.28
N ALA A 54 -1.75 8.33 17.56
CA ALA A 54 -3.11 8.20 18.08
C ALA A 54 -3.27 8.71 19.51
N ALA A 55 -2.26 8.53 20.34
CA ALA A 55 -2.25 9.07 21.70
C ALA A 55 -2.08 10.59 21.73
N PHE A 56 -1.53 11.21 20.68
CA PHE A 56 -1.21 12.64 20.67
C PHE A 56 -2.42 13.52 20.97
N ALA A 57 -3.53 13.34 20.25
CA ALA A 57 -4.73 14.17 20.41
C ALA A 57 -5.35 14.13 21.83
N PRO A 58 -5.67 12.95 22.41
CA PRO A 58 -6.22 12.89 23.76
C PRO A 58 -5.20 13.34 24.82
N THR A 59 -3.91 13.03 24.67
CA THR A 59 -2.87 13.49 25.61
C THR A 59 -2.72 15.01 25.56
N ALA A 60 -2.67 15.60 24.36
CA ALA A 60 -2.61 17.04 24.18
C ALA A 60 -3.81 17.72 24.84
N LEU A 61 -5.04 17.25 24.57
CA LEU A 61 -6.25 17.78 25.19
C LEU A 61 -6.19 17.70 26.74
N TYR A 62 -5.76 16.57 27.28
CA TYR A 62 -5.62 16.39 28.73
C TYR A 62 -4.56 17.33 29.33
N THR A 63 -3.41 17.50 28.66
CA THR A 63 -2.37 18.43 29.12
C THR A 63 -2.85 19.88 29.09
N LEU A 64 -3.55 20.29 28.03
CA LEU A 64 -4.11 21.63 27.91
C LEU A 64 -5.14 21.90 28.99
N GLU A 65 -6.02 20.93 29.30
CA GLU A 65 -7.00 21.07 30.40
C GLU A 65 -6.31 21.22 31.77
N LYS A 66 -5.14 20.59 31.97
CA LYS A 66 -4.37 20.71 33.21
C LYS A 66 -3.71 22.10 33.36
N PHE A 67 -3.24 22.70 32.26
CA PHE A 67 -2.62 24.01 32.27
C PHE A 67 -3.63 25.17 32.22
N ALA A 68 -4.73 25.00 31.48
CA ALA A 68 -5.78 25.99 31.29
C ALA A 68 -7.16 25.31 31.46
N PRO A 69 -7.65 25.19 32.70
CA PRO A 69 -8.91 24.50 32.98
C PRO A 69 -10.09 25.19 32.29
N SER A 70 -10.84 24.43 31.50
CA SER A 70 -12.01 24.95 30.77
C SER A 70 -13.24 25.16 31.68
N ARG A 71 -13.17 24.67 32.93
CA ARG A 71 -14.26 24.73 33.94
C ARG A 71 -15.56 24.11 33.44
N VAL A 72 -15.47 23.18 32.49
CA VAL A 72 -16.63 22.44 31.97
C VAL A 72 -17.31 21.65 33.08
N GLY A 73 -18.64 21.65 33.09
CA GLY A 73 -19.43 20.88 34.05
C GLY A 73 -19.15 19.36 33.97
N LYS A 74 -19.63 18.62 34.97
CA LYS A 74 -19.42 17.15 35.07
C LYS A 74 -19.79 16.45 33.75
N GLY A 75 -18.83 15.74 33.16
CA GLY A 75 -19.02 14.96 31.93
C GLY A 75 -18.66 15.67 30.62
N GLY A 76 -18.39 16.99 30.62
CA GLY A 76 -17.96 17.72 29.43
C GLY A 76 -16.61 17.23 28.88
N LEU A 77 -15.61 17.13 29.77
CA LEU A 77 -14.28 16.63 29.42
C LEU A 77 -14.31 15.19 28.88
N ALA A 78 -15.16 14.32 29.44
CA ALA A 78 -15.27 12.94 28.96
C ALA A 78 -15.76 12.84 27.51
N LYS A 79 -16.70 13.72 27.10
CA LYS A 79 -17.15 13.80 25.70
C LYS A 79 -16.04 14.32 24.79
N ALA A 80 -15.32 15.36 25.22
CA ALA A 80 -14.20 15.90 24.46
C ALA A 80 -13.07 14.87 24.31
N MET A 81 -12.75 14.11 25.36
CA MET A 81 -11.76 13.04 25.33
C MET A 81 -12.14 11.89 24.39
N ARG A 82 -13.44 11.55 24.28
CA ARG A 82 -13.91 10.55 23.30
C ARG A 82 -13.70 11.03 21.87
N LEU A 83 -14.04 12.29 21.58
CA LEU A 83 -13.81 12.89 20.27
C LEU A 83 -12.32 12.96 19.96
N ALA A 84 -11.50 13.45 20.89
CA ALA A 84 -10.05 13.52 20.74
C ALA A 84 -9.44 12.13 20.54
N GLY A 85 -9.93 11.12 21.26
CA GLY A 85 -9.54 9.73 21.06
C GLY A 85 -9.88 9.22 19.65
N PHE A 86 -11.08 9.50 19.14
CA PHE A 86 -11.46 9.14 17.78
C PHE A 86 -10.58 9.83 16.72
N VAL A 87 -10.38 11.15 16.85
CA VAL A 87 -9.51 11.93 15.95
C VAL A 87 -8.08 11.41 15.99
N GLY A 88 -7.57 11.12 17.20
CA GLY A 88 -6.28 10.49 17.40
C GLY A 88 -6.19 9.15 16.67
N LEU A 89 -7.12 8.23 16.91
CA LEU A 89 -7.13 6.92 16.25
C LEU A 89 -7.18 7.04 14.73
N ALA A 90 -8.01 7.93 14.19
CA ALA A 90 -8.10 8.17 12.75
C ALA A 90 -6.79 8.70 12.17
N GLY A 91 -6.21 9.74 12.79
CA GLY A 91 -4.92 10.31 12.37
C GLY A 91 -3.76 9.33 12.51
N GLY A 92 -3.72 8.58 13.61
CA GLY A 92 -2.70 7.56 13.87
C GLY A 92 -2.76 6.42 12.86
N PHE A 93 -3.96 5.99 12.47
CA PHE A 93 -4.15 5.03 11.38
C PHE A 93 -3.65 5.56 10.03
N LEU A 94 -4.01 6.80 9.67
CA LEU A 94 -3.55 7.42 8.44
C LEU A 94 -2.03 7.55 8.40
N TYR A 95 -1.41 7.93 9.53
CA TYR A 95 0.04 8.06 9.63
C TYR A 95 0.76 6.70 9.52
N PHE A 96 0.25 5.67 10.20
CA PHE A 96 0.70 4.29 10.05
C PHE A 96 0.64 3.85 8.58
N TYR A 97 -0.50 4.08 7.94
CA TYR A 97 -0.75 3.65 6.57
C TYR A 97 0.18 4.37 5.59
N GLN A 98 0.29 5.69 5.73
CA GLN A 98 1.17 6.52 4.92
C GLN A 98 2.64 6.06 5.03
N ARG A 99 3.14 5.78 6.24
CA ARG A 99 4.50 5.25 6.42
C ARG A 99 4.75 3.95 5.69
N SER A 100 3.75 3.06 5.66
CA SER A 100 3.85 1.81 4.92
C SER A 100 3.85 2.07 3.41
N CYS A 101 2.95 2.91 2.89
CA CYS A 101 2.90 3.27 1.47
C CYS A 101 4.18 3.95 0.98
N LEU A 102 4.82 4.79 1.80
CA LEU A 102 6.10 5.43 1.45
C LEU A 102 7.22 4.42 1.16
N ARG A 103 7.20 3.23 1.76
CA ARG A 103 8.14 2.15 1.42
C ARG A 103 7.82 1.50 0.09
N PHE A 104 6.54 1.31 -0.23
CA PHE A 104 6.12 0.81 -1.54
C PHE A 104 6.51 1.78 -2.67
N TYR A 105 6.40 3.08 -2.43
CA TYR A 105 6.81 4.14 -3.36
C TYR A 105 8.33 4.24 -3.53
N GLY A 106 9.14 3.57 -2.71
CA GLY A 106 10.59 3.71 -2.71
C GLY A 106 11.09 5.00 -2.06
N ALA A 107 10.24 5.78 -1.38
CA ALA A 107 10.63 7.01 -0.71
C ALA A 107 11.44 6.77 0.58
N THR A 108 11.43 5.54 1.10
CA THR A 108 12.17 5.12 2.30
C THR A 108 12.71 3.70 2.09
N GLU A 109 13.65 3.28 2.95
CA GLU A 109 14.26 1.95 2.88
C GLU A 109 13.21 0.84 2.87
N ASN A 110 13.29 -0.03 1.86
CA ASN A 110 12.27 -1.03 1.58
C ASN A 110 12.82 -2.41 1.17
N ARG A 111 14.06 -2.75 1.52
CA ARG A 111 14.70 -4.01 1.09
C ARG A 111 13.90 -5.24 1.51
N ARG A 112 13.42 -5.25 2.75
CA ARG A 112 12.58 -6.32 3.28
C ARG A 112 11.30 -6.49 2.46
N GLU A 113 10.65 -5.37 2.14
CA GLU A 113 9.39 -5.35 1.41
C GLU A 113 9.59 -5.81 -0.05
N VAL A 114 10.71 -5.45 -0.68
CA VAL A 114 11.08 -5.94 -2.01
C VAL A 114 11.24 -7.47 -2.00
N ASP A 115 11.95 -8.02 -1.01
CA ASP A 115 12.16 -9.47 -0.90
C ASP A 115 10.84 -10.22 -0.65
N MET A 116 9.98 -9.65 0.20
CA MET A 116 8.64 -10.19 0.47
C MET A 116 7.74 -10.15 -0.77
N ASP A 117 7.78 -9.05 -1.51
CA ASP A 117 7.02 -8.86 -2.75
C ASP A 117 7.46 -9.85 -3.83
N MET A 118 8.78 -9.99 -4.05
CA MET A 118 9.31 -10.97 -5.00
C MET A 118 8.86 -12.39 -4.67
N ARG A 119 8.94 -12.81 -3.39
CA ARG A 119 8.49 -14.14 -2.97
C ARG A 119 6.98 -14.33 -3.16
N GLU A 120 6.17 -13.33 -2.79
CA GLU A 120 4.72 -13.41 -2.93
C GLU A 120 4.29 -13.48 -4.40
N MET A 121 4.87 -12.64 -5.26
CA MET A 121 4.52 -12.59 -6.68
C MET A 121 5.01 -13.81 -7.44
N VAL A 122 6.22 -14.30 -7.16
CA VAL A 122 6.73 -15.55 -7.75
C VAL A 122 5.86 -16.73 -7.35
N ALA A 123 5.45 -16.82 -6.08
CA ALA A 123 4.54 -17.87 -5.63
C ALA A 123 3.19 -17.83 -6.37
N LYS A 124 2.61 -16.64 -6.58
CA LYS A 124 1.39 -16.47 -7.39
C LYS A 124 1.59 -16.90 -8.84
N VAL A 125 2.72 -16.52 -9.46
CA VAL A 125 3.06 -16.95 -10.83
C VAL A 125 3.16 -18.48 -10.91
N LYS A 126 3.87 -19.12 -9.98
CA LYS A 126 3.98 -20.58 -9.91
C LYS A 126 2.63 -21.26 -9.71
N ALA A 127 1.71 -20.62 -8.97
CA ALA A 127 0.35 -21.11 -8.76
C ALA A 127 -0.61 -20.81 -9.93
N GLY A 128 -0.17 -20.05 -10.95
CA GLY A 128 -1.04 -19.60 -12.05
C GLY A 128 -2.07 -18.55 -11.64
N GLU A 129 -1.89 -17.89 -10.50
CA GLU A 129 -2.78 -16.85 -10.00
C GLU A 129 -2.45 -15.47 -10.59
N PRO A 130 -3.44 -14.58 -10.74
CA PRO A 130 -3.20 -13.20 -11.15
C PRO A 130 -2.38 -12.45 -10.08
N LEU A 131 -1.31 -11.78 -10.50
CA LEU A 131 -0.37 -11.04 -9.63
C LEU A 131 -1.08 -10.08 -8.64
N TYR A 132 -2.05 -9.32 -9.17
CA TYR A 132 -2.76 -8.26 -8.47
C TYR A 132 -4.26 -8.55 -8.30
N GLY A 133 -4.64 -9.83 -8.34
CA GLY A 133 -6.02 -10.28 -8.18
C GLY A 133 -6.93 -9.99 -9.38
N GLU A 134 -8.19 -10.41 -9.26
CA GLU A 134 -9.22 -10.18 -10.26
C GLU A 134 -10.12 -9.01 -9.87
N SER A 135 -10.66 -8.32 -10.89
CA SER A 135 -11.56 -7.18 -10.71
C SER A 135 -12.83 -7.38 -11.50
N LYS A 136 -13.95 -7.02 -10.90
CA LYS A 136 -15.27 -7.02 -11.56
C LYS A 136 -15.45 -5.84 -12.51
N LEU A 137 -14.54 -4.87 -12.47
CA LEU A 137 -14.59 -3.67 -13.29
C LEU A 137 -13.97 -3.92 -14.66
N SER A 138 -14.49 -3.22 -15.67
CA SER A 138 -13.87 -3.24 -17.01
C SER A 138 -12.43 -2.69 -16.95
N PRO A 139 -11.54 -3.09 -17.88
CA PRO A 139 -10.18 -2.56 -17.93
C PRO A 139 -10.13 -1.02 -18.01
N TYR A 140 -11.12 -0.41 -18.64
CA TYR A 140 -11.27 1.04 -18.68
C TYR A 140 -11.49 1.63 -17.28
N LEU A 141 -12.46 1.09 -16.52
CA LEU A 141 -12.77 1.56 -15.17
C LEU A 141 -11.64 1.29 -14.19
N GLN A 142 -10.92 0.18 -14.36
CA GLN A 142 -9.69 -0.09 -13.60
C GLN A 142 -8.63 1.00 -13.84
N GLY A 143 -8.45 1.45 -15.09
CA GLY A 143 -7.55 2.55 -15.41
C GLY A 143 -8.03 3.91 -14.90
N VAL A 144 -9.35 4.15 -14.85
CA VAL A 144 -9.91 5.34 -14.20
C VAL A 144 -9.63 5.32 -12.70
N ALA A 145 -9.86 4.19 -12.04
CA ALA A 145 -9.58 4.01 -10.61
C ALA A 145 -8.10 4.27 -10.30
N ALA A 146 -7.18 3.60 -11.02
CA ALA A 146 -5.73 3.74 -10.84
C ALA A 146 -5.26 5.20 -10.95
N ARG A 147 -5.83 5.99 -11.86
CA ARG A 147 -5.46 7.40 -12.04
C ARG A 147 -5.91 8.30 -10.89
N GLN A 148 -6.98 7.95 -10.20
CA GLN A 148 -7.51 8.72 -9.07
C GLN A 148 -6.80 8.40 -7.76
N SER A 149 -6.35 7.16 -7.60
CA SER A 149 -5.73 6.67 -6.36
C SER A 149 -4.22 6.70 -6.35
N ARG A 150 -3.58 6.76 -7.50
CA ARG A 150 -2.13 6.77 -7.59
C ARG A 150 -1.51 7.89 -6.74
N TYR A 151 -0.54 7.50 -5.90
CA TYR A 151 0.13 8.36 -4.92
C TYR A 151 -0.81 9.08 -3.94
N SER A 152 -2.04 8.62 -3.76
CA SER A 152 -3.03 9.30 -2.91
C SER A 152 -2.62 9.37 -1.43
N ALA A 153 -1.81 8.41 -0.97
CA ALA A 153 -1.21 8.44 0.37
C ALA A 153 -0.33 9.68 0.66
N LEU A 154 0.16 10.38 -0.36
CA LEU A 154 0.90 11.64 -0.18
C LEU A 154 -0.02 12.81 0.22
N PHE A 155 -1.34 12.69 0.02
CA PHE A 155 -2.31 13.76 0.22
C PHE A 155 -3.34 13.48 1.32
N PHE A 156 -3.08 12.50 2.18
CA PHE A 156 -3.96 12.13 3.31
C PHE A 156 -4.21 13.24 4.31
N SER A 157 -3.33 14.23 4.40
CA SER A 157 -3.54 15.42 5.24
C SER A 157 -4.73 16.26 4.77
N ALA A 158 -5.11 16.19 3.50
CA ALA A 158 -6.25 16.91 2.94
C ALA A 158 -7.44 15.98 2.69
N VAL A 159 -7.21 14.86 1.99
CA VAL A 159 -8.27 13.90 1.65
C VAL A 159 -7.73 12.48 1.84
N PRO A 160 -8.30 11.69 2.78
CA PRO A 160 -7.97 10.27 2.90
C PRO A 160 -8.65 9.52 1.77
N TRP A 161 -7.90 9.20 0.73
CA TRP A 161 -8.39 8.48 -0.43
C TRP A 161 -7.78 7.09 -0.49
N PHE A 162 -8.60 6.05 -0.68
CA PHE A 162 -8.13 4.68 -0.73
C PHE A 162 -8.64 4.01 -2.00
N ASN A 163 -7.86 3.09 -2.55
CA ASN A 163 -8.29 2.29 -3.70
C ASN A 163 -8.73 0.90 -3.24
N PHE A 164 -9.85 0.44 -3.77
CA PHE A 164 -10.40 -0.90 -3.50
C PHE A 164 -10.56 -1.70 -4.80
N VAL A 165 -9.91 -1.25 -5.87
CA VAL A 165 -9.97 -1.84 -7.20
C VAL A 165 -8.65 -2.54 -7.49
N ASN A 166 -8.73 -3.85 -7.72
CA ASN A 166 -7.65 -4.62 -8.30
C ASN A 166 -7.45 -4.17 -9.75
N HIS A 167 -6.24 -3.81 -10.15
CA HIS A 167 -5.92 -3.38 -11.52
C HIS A 167 -4.48 -3.71 -11.87
N GLY A 168 -4.13 -3.80 -13.16
CA GLY A 168 -2.74 -4.08 -13.58
C GLY A 168 -1.77 -2.88 -13.53
N GLN A 169 -2.20 -1.70 -13.09
CA GLN A 169 -1.47 -0.43 -13.29
C GLN A 169 -0.61 -0.01 -12.08
N HIS A 170 0.37 -0.84 -11.70
CA HIS A 170 1.21 -0.63 -10.50
C HIS A 170 2.55 0.09 -10.78
N GLY A 171 2.82 0.46 -12.03
CA GLY A 171 4.02 1.23 -12.41
C GLY A 171 5.34 0.47 -12.31
N VAL A 172 5.30 -0.86 -12.18
CA VAL A 172 6.46 -1.74 -12.15
C VAL A 172 6.42 -2.72 -13.32
N ASP A 173 7.60 -3.11 -13.81
CA ASP A 173 7.72 -4.20 -14.77
C ASP A 173 7.39 -5.53 -14.07
N THR A 174 6.30 -6.16 -14.48
CA THR A 174 5.85 -7.44 -13.92
C THR A 174 6.60 -8.64 -14.52
N ALA A 175 7.31 -8.46 -15.65
CA ALA A 175 8.07 -9.52 -16.29
C ALA A 175 9.15 -10.10 -15.36
N LYS A 176 9.70 -9.29 -14.47
CA LYS A 176 10.69 -9.71 -13.46
C LYS A 176 10.21 -10.88 -12.59
N TYR A 177 8.91 -10.95 -12.28
CA TYR A 177 8.35 -12.03 -11.46
C TYR A 177 8.24 -13.33 -12.25
N TYR A 178 7.86 -13.25 -13.52
CA TYR A 178 7.79 -14.41 -14.41
C TYR A 178 9.17 -15.00 -14.68
N GLN A 179 10.15 -14.15 -14.99
CA GLN A 179 11.55 -14.57 -15.20
C GLN A 179 12.14 -15.22 -13.95
N GLN A 180 11.85 -14.68 -12.76
CA GLN A 180 12.31 -15.27 -11.51
C GLN A 180 11.62 -16.61 -11.23
N ALA A 181 10.31 -16.72 -11.49
CA ALA A 181 9.58 -17.96 -11.34
C ALA A 181 10.10 -19.06 -12.27
N GLU A 182 10.38 -18.71 -13.54
CA GLU A 182 11.00 -19.63 -14.52
C GLU A 182 12.36 -20.13 -14.02
N ARG A 183 13.24 -19.24 -13.55
CA ARG A 183 14.56 -19.62 -13.00
C ARG A 183 14.44 -20.56 -11.81
N GLU A 184 13.50 -20.31 -10.90
CA GLU A 184 13.30 -21.18 -9.74
C GLU A 184 12.71 -22.54 -10.14
N LEU A 185 11.75 -22.58 -11.06
CA LEU A 185 11.21 -23.85 -11.58
C LEU A 185 12.27 -24.65 -12.35
N GLU A 186 13.15 -23.98 -13.08
CA GLU A 186 14.29 -24.62 -13.75
C GLU A 186 15.32 -25.17 -12.76
N ALA A 187 15.60 -24.44 -11.67
CA ALA A 187 16.47 -24.90 -10.58
C ALA A 187 15.88 -26.12 -9.87
N GLU A 188 14.58 -26.10 -9.56
CA GLU A 188 13.84 -27.24 -9.00
C GLU A 188 13.88 -28.46 -9.94
N ARG A 189 13.68 -28.25 -11.25
CA ARG A 189 13.75 -29.31 -12.26
C ARG A 189 15.15 -29.92 -12.40
N THR A 190 16.20 -29.10 -12.27
CA THR A 190 17.59 -29.53 -12.47
C THR A 190 18.29 -29.99 -11.19
N GLY A 191 17.64 -29.88 -10.03
CA GLY A 191 18.19 -30.28 -8.73
C GLY A 191 19.38 -29.45 -8.25
N LYS A 192 19.65 -28.30 -8.90
CA LYS A 192 20.69 -27.35 -8.47
C LYS A 192 20.05 -26.35 -7.51
N SER A 193 20.51 -26.30 -6.26
CA SER A 193 20.12 -25.22 -5.36
C SER A 193 20.65 -23.89 -5.90
N LEU A 194 19.78 -22.88 -5.96
CA LEU A 194 20.16 -21.48 -6.19
C LEU A 194 20.95 -20.91 -5.01
#